data_AF-A0A946YYM8-F1
#
_entry.id   AF-A0A946YYM8-F1
#
_cell.length_a   1.000
_cell.length_b   1.000
_cell.length_c   1.000
_cell.angle_alpha   90.00
_cell.angle_beta   90.00
_cell.angle_gamma   90.00
#
_symmetry.space_group_name_H-M   'P 1'
#
loop_
_entity.id
_entity.type
_entity.pdbx_description
1 polymer ?
#
loop_
_entity_poly.entity_id
_entity_poly.type
_entity_poly.pdbx_seq_one_letter_code
_entity_poly.pdbx_strand_id
1 'polypeptide(L)'
;WGHEDIIVTVATDGYELYLSEHEKILARDFANGFGEVDAAEVFAEHLASVDTDHMRELGVEERNRIFNLGYYTWVEQQGVSVDDFDARRDQSFWDGLRPLTDTWDELITEFNGHTGTA
;
A
#
# COMPACT_ATOMS: atom_id res chain seq x y z
N TRP A 1 15.91 3.97 9.53
CA TRP A 1 16.13 2.83 8.63
C TRP A 1 17.45 3.03 7.90
N GLY A 2 18.22 1.96 7.69
CA GLY A 2 19.46 1.93 6.91
C GLY A 2 19.23 1.37 5.50
N HIS A 3 20.29 1.22 4.70
CA HIS A 3 20.18 0.72 3.33
C HIS A 3 19.68 -0.74 3.23
N GLU A 4 19.64 -1.46 4.35
CA GLU A 4 19.25 -2.87 4.46
C GLU A 4 17.74 -3.05 4.71
N ASP A 5 17.02 -1.95 4.94
CA ASP A 5 15.63 -2.03 5.37
C ASP A 5 14.69 -2.02 4.15
N ILE A 6 13.90 -3.09 4.01
CA ILE A 6 12.91 -3.23 2.94
C ILE A 6 11.59 -2.59 3.40
N ILE A 7 11.22 -1.47 2.77
CA ILE A 7 9.89 -0.88 2.92
C ILE A 7 8.98 -1.49 1.85
N VAL A 8 8.03 -2.33 2.29
CA VAL A 8 6.97 -2.87 1.44
C VAL A 8 5.70 -2.10 1.73
N THR A 9 5.17 -1.39 0.74
CA THR A 9 3.85 -0.78 0.80
C THR A 9 2.92 -1.53 -0.15
N VAL A 10 1.89 -2.15 0.40
CA VAL A 10 0.85 -2.81 -0.38
C VAL A 10 -0.29 -1.81 -0.57
N ALA A 11 -0.41 -1.27 -1.79
CA ALA A 11 -1.48 -0.35 -2.16
C ALA A 11 -2.70 -1.13 -2.70
N THR A 12 -3.14 -2.15 -1.95
CA THR A 12 -4.40 -2.83 -2.25
C THR A 12 -5.53 -2.15 -1.49
N ASP A 13 -6.68 -2.10 -2.13
CA ASP A 13 -7.95 -1.85 -1.47
C ASP A 13 -8.26 -2.91 -0.40
N GLY A 14 -9.17 -2.56 0.50
CA GLY A 14 -9.65 -3.47 1.55
C GLY A 14 -10.36 -4.68 0.97
N TYR A 15 -10.26 -5.81 1.67
CA TYR A 15 -10.89 -7.07 1.29
C TYR A 15 -12.41 -6.95 1.09
N GLU A 16 -13.05 -5.97 1.75
CA GLU A 16 -14.48 -5.69 1.66
C GLU A 16 -14.96 -5.42 0.22
N LEU A 17 -14.08 -4.95 -0.67
CA LEU A 17 -14.42 -4.74 -2.08
C LEU A 17 -14.48 -6.03 -2.91
N TYR A 18 -14.02 -7.16 -2.36
CA TYR A 18 -13.87 -8.44 -3.06
C TYR A 18 -14.85 -9.53 -2.62
N LEU A 19 -15.85 -9.22 -1.80
CA LEU A 19 -16.78 -10.22 -1.25
C LEU A 19 -17.46 -11.08 -2.32
N SER A 20 -17.88 -10.49 -3.44
CA SER A 20 -18.52 -11.24 -4.54
C SER A 20 -17.58 -12.21 -5.24
N GLU A 21 -16.29 -11.92 -5.27
CA GLU A 21 -15.29 -12.81 -5.86
C GLU A 21 -14.90 -13.90 -4.87
N HIS A 22 -14.78 -13.55 -3.59
CA HIS A 22 -14.58 -14.52 -2.51
C HIS A 22 -15.69 -15.59 -2.49
N GLU A 23 -16.96 -15.20 -2.58
CA GLU A 23 -18.08 -16.16 -2.64
C GLU A 23 -17.96 -17.12 -3.83
N LYS A 24 -17.57 -16.62 -5.01
CA LYS A 24 -17.37 -17.45 -6.20
C LYS A 24 -16.21 -18.43 -6.02
N ILE A 25 -15.08 -17.96 -5.47
CA ILE A 25 -13.90 -18.80 -5.23
C ILE A 25 -14.22 -19.89 -4.21
N LEU A 26 -14.88 -19.56 -3.10
CA LEU A 26 -15.31 -20.56 -2.12
C LEU A 26 -16.24 -21.59 -2.75
N ALA A 27 -17.23 -21.17 -3.55
CA ALA A 27 -18.15 -22.11 -4.18
C ALA A 27 -17.48 -22.99 -5.26
N ARG A 28 -16.51 -22.44 -6.01
CA ARG A 28 -15.83 -23.12 -7.12
C ARG A 28 -14.73 -24.07 -6.63
N ASP A 29 -13.89 -23.59 -5.73
CA ASP A 29 -12.61 -24.22 -5.39
C ASP A 29 -12.65 -24.87 -4.00
N PHE A 30 -13.49 -24.36 -3.09
CA PHE A 30 -13.58 -24.80 -1.69
C PHE A 30 -15.01 -25.20 -1.31
N ALA A 31 -15.69 -25.95 -2.18
CA ALA A 31 -17.11 -26.30 -2.04
C ALA A 31 -17.45 -27.06 -0.73
N ASN A 32 -16.44 -27.68 -0.09
CA ASN A 32 -16.58 -28.39 1.18
C ASN A 32 -16.18 -27.53 2.40
N GLY A 33 -16.01 -26.22 2.20
CA GLY A 33 -15.45 -25.30 3.18
C GLY A 33 -13.96 -25.06 2.97
N PHE A 34 -13.44 -24.03 3.65
CA PHE A 34 -12.05 -23.63 3.63
C PHE A 34 -11.44 -23.86 5.01
N GLY A 35 -10.59 -24.87 5.13
CA GLY A 35 -9.96 -25.30 6.38
C GLY A 35 -8.48 -24.91 6.47
N GLU A 36 -7.83 -25.37 7.55
CA GLU A 36 -6.41 -25.07 7.83
C GLU A 36 -5.47 -25.61 6.75
N VAL A 37 -5.79 -26.77 6.16
CA VAL A 37 -5.00 -27.35 5.06
C VAL A 37 -5.13 -26.51 3.79
N ASP A 38 -6.35 -26.10 3.42
CA ASP A 38 -6.59 -25.23 2.27
C ASP A 38 -5.87 -23.88 2.43
N ALA A 39 -5.91 -23.32 3.64
CA ALA A 39 -5.19 -22.09 3.98
C ALA A 39 -3.68 -22.23 3.81
N ALA A 40 -3.11 -23.36 4.27
CA ALA A 40 -1.69 -23.64 4.11
C ALA A 40 -1.30 -23.79 2.64
N GLU A 41 -2.11 -24.45 1.82
CA GLU A 41 -1.88 -24.62 0.39
C GLU A 41 -1.95 -23.28 -0.36
N VAL A 42 -3.02 -22.48 -0.15
CA VAL A 42 -3.18 -21.15 -0.76
C VAL A 42 -2.03 -20.21 -0.37
N PHE A 43 -1.63 -20.22 0.90
CA PHE A 43 -0.48 -19.44 1.36
C PHE A 43 0.81 -19.89 0.70
N ALA A 44 1.06 -21.21 0.66
CA ALA A 44 2.26 -21.75 0.05
C ALA A 44 2.35 -21.38 -1.43
N GLU A 45 1.25 -21.53 -2.18
CA GLU A 45 1.19 -21.24 -3.60
C GLU A 45 1.30 -19.74 -3.89
N HIS A 46 0.44 -18.91 -3.31
CA HIS A 46 0.28 -17.53 -3.75
C HIS A 46 1.10 -16.51 -2.97
N LEU A 47 1.73 -16.89 -1.85
CA LEU A 47 2.55 -15.98 -1.04
C LEU A 47 3.96 -16.53 -0.81
N ALA A 48 4.09 -17.75 -0.30
CA ALA A 48 5.41 -18.27 0.08
C ALA A 48 6.28 -18.65 -1.12
N SER A 49 5.67 -19.04 -2.24
CA SER A 49 6.38 -19.45 -3.45
C SER A 49 6.62 -18.33 -4.46
N VAL A 50 6.17 -17.10 -4.17
CA VAL A 50 6.38 -15.95 -5.06
C VAL A 50 7.86 -15.63 -5.15
N ASP A 51 8.41 -15.78 -6.35
CA ASP A 51 9.80 -15.45 -6.67
C ASP A 51 9.94 -14.02 -7.20
N THR A 52 11.15 -13.67 -7.62
CA THR A 52 11.50 -12.36 -8.14
C THR A 52 11.55 -12.31 -9.68
N ASP A 53 11.11 -13.35 -10.39
CA ASP A 53 11.24 -13.43 -11.86
C ASP A 53 10.43 -12.35 -12.59
N HIS A 54 9.36 -11.87 -11.94
CA HIS A 54 8.53 -10.76 -12.42
C HIS A 54 8.91 -9.40 -11.81
N MET A 55 9.95 -9.35 -10.97
CA MET A 55 10.47 -8.10 -10.43
C MET A 55 11.50 -7.50 -11.38
N ARG A 56 11.54 -6.16 -11.43
CA ARG A 56 12.57 -5.41 -12.15
C ARG A 56 13.37 -4.59 -11.14
N GLU A 57 14.68 -4.83 -11.08
CA GLU A 57 15.58 -3.94 -10.35
C GLU A 57 15.64 -2.58 -11.06
N LEU A 58 15.47 -1.51 -10.29
CA LEU A 58 15.39 -0.15 -10.82
C LEU A 58 16.71 0.59 -10.64
N GLY A 59 17.23 1.14 -11.74
CA GLY A 59 18.30 2.11 -11.75
C GLY A 59 17.83 3.51 -11.38
N VAL A 60 18.76 4.47 -11.40
CA VAL A 60 18.52 5.87 -11.01
C VAL A 60 17.42 6.51 -11.88
N GLU A 61 17.50 6.29 -13.20
CA GLU A 61 16.54 6.83 -14.16
C GLU A 61 15.12 6.29 -13.92
N GLU A 62 14.98 4.98 -13.71
CA GLU A 62 13.66 4.40 -13.45
C GLU A 62 13.07 4.85 -12.12
N ARG A 63 13.90 4.98 -11.06
CA ARG A 63 13.47 5.53 -9.78
C ARG A 63 12.99 6.98 -9.92
N ASN A 64 13.71 7.80 -10.69
CA ASN A 64 13.30 9.18 -10.98
C ASN A 64 11.98 9.26 -11.76
N ARG A 65 11.77 8.36 -12.74
CA ARG A 65 10.51 8.28 -13.48
C ARG A 65 9.33 7.96 -12.57
N ILE A 66 9.47 6.97 -11.69
CA ILE A 66 8.42 6.60 -10.73
C ILE A 66 8.13 7.75 -9.78
N PHE A 67 9.16 8.38 -9.21
CA PHE A 67 8.98 9.54 -8.33
C PHE A 67 8.19 10.66 -9.02
N ASN A 68 8.52 10.96 -10.28
CA ASN A 68 7.87 12.00 -11.05
C ASN A 68 6.44 11.67 -11.50
N LEU A 69 5.94 10.44 -11.30
CA LEU A 69 4.50 10.16 -11.49
C LEU A 69 3.63 11.01 -10.56
N GLY A 70 4.13 11.31 -9.36
CA GLY A 70 3.44 12.17 -8.40
C GLY A 70 3.41 13.65 -8.78
N TYR A 71 4.28 14.10 -9.70
CA TYR A 71 4.40 15.51 -10.05
C TYR A 71 3.09 16.08 -10.60
N TYR A 72 2.47 15.35 -11.54
CA TYR A 72 1.22 15.79 -12.17
C TYR A 72 0.10 15.99 -11.14
N THR A 73 -0.09 15.01 -10.25
CA THR A 73 -1.15 15.09 -9.25
C THR A 73 -0.84 16.09 -8.13
N TRP A 74 0.36 16.07 -7.56
CA TRP A 74 0.65 16.89 -6.39
C TRP A 74 0.99 18.33 -6.74
N VAL A 75 1.85 18.54 -7.73
CA VAL A 75 2.27 19.89 -8.12
C VAL A 75 1.22 20.54 -8.99
N GLU A 76 0.86 19.93 -10.12
CA GLU A 76 -0.03 20.60 -11.09
C GLU A 76 -1.48 20.65 -10.63
N GLN A 77 -2.02 19.56 -10.07
CA GLN A 77 -3.45 19.52 -9.69
C GLN A 77 -3.71 20.00 -8.27
N GLN A 78 -2.87 19.63 -7.31
CA GLN A 78 -3.07 19.96 -5.88
C GLN A 78 -2.30 21.20 -5.43
N GLY A 79 -1.44 21.78 -6.28
CA GLY A 79 -0.74 23.04 -6.01
C GLY A 79 0.40 22.93 -5.00
N VAL A 80 0.92 21.72 -4.75
CA VAL A 80 2.12 21.52 -3.92
C VAL A 80 3.31 22.22 -4.59
N SER A 81 4.12 22.95 -3.81
CA SER A 81 5.31 23.59 -4.37
C SER A 81 6.32 22.54 -4.87
N VAL A 82 7.12 22.89 -5.87
CA VAL A 82 8.17 21.98 -6.36
C VAL A 82 9.17 21.66 -5.25
N ASP A 83 9.51 22.63 -4.40
CA ASP A 83 10.43 22.43 -3.28
C ASP A 83 9.88 21.41 -2.26
N ASP A 84 8.59 21.51 -1.91
CA ASP A 84 7.94 20.54 -1.02
C ASP A 84 7.84 19.16 -1.69
N PHE A 85 7.53 19.12 -2.99
CA PHE A 85 7.50 17.88 -3.76
C PHE A 85 8.88 17.19 -3.72
N ASP A 86 9.96 17.90 -4.05
CA ASP A 86 11.31 17.36 -4.09
C ASP A 86 11.84 16.98 -2.70
N ALA A 87 11.38 17.62 -1.61
CA ALA A 87 11.74 17.22 -0.24
C ALA A 87 11.42 15.74 0.05
N ARG A 88 10.40 15.16 -0.61
CA ARG A 88 10.00 13.76 -0.47
C ARG A 88 10.97 12.76 -1.09
N ARG A 89 11.99 13.24 -1.82
CA ARG A 89 13.10 12.39 -2.31
C ARG A 89 13.95 11.86 -1.17
N ASP A 90 14.04 12.62 -0.07
CA ASP A 90 14.84 12.24 1.09
C ASP A 90 14.01 11.39 2.06
N GLN A 91 14.58 10.28 2.51
CA GLN A 91 13.96 9.43 3.53
C GLN A 91 13.73 10.19 4.84
N SER A 92 14.53 11.21 5.16
CA SER A 92 14.37 12.04 6.36
C SER A 92 13.03 12.78 6.39
N PHE A 93 12.50 13.16 5.23
CA PHE A 93 11.17 13.77 5.13
C PHE A 93 10.10 12.82 5.68
N TRP A 94 10.10 11.57 5.20
CA TRP A 94 9.16 10.54 5.62
C TRP A 94 9.37 10.12 7.08
N ASP A 95 10.62 10.02 7.50
CA ASP A 95 10.97 9.72 8.88
C ASP A 95 10.46 10.79 9.85
N GLY A 96 10.45 12.07 9.43
CA GLY A 96 9.89 13.18 10.18
C GLY A 96 8.36 13.20 10.27
N LEU A 97 7.66 12.52 9.35
CA LEU A 97 6.20 12.39 9.37
C LEU A 97 5.70 11.27 10.28
N ARG A 98 6.50 10.20 10.48
CA ARG A 98 6.08 9.05 11.29
C ARG A 98 5.58 9.40 12.70
N PRO A 99 6.20 10.32 13.46
CA PRO A 99 5.71 10.67 14.79
C PRO A 99 4.31 11.33 14.80
N LEU A 100 3.78 11.73 13.63
CA LEU A 100 2.49 12.39 13.51
C LEU A 100 1.33 11.42 13.27
N THR A 101 1.60 10.12 13.05
CA THR A 101 0.54 9.15 12.69
C THR A 101 -0.57 9.08 13.74
N ASP A 102 -0.20 9.00 15.01
CA ASP A 102 -1.19 8.90 16.11
C ASP A 102 -2.04 10.18 16.20
N THR A 103 -1.43 11.34 15.97
CA THR A 103 -2.14 12.63 15.93
C THR A 103 -3.11 12.69 14.74
N TRP A 104 -2.71 12.18 13.58
CA TRP A 104 -3.61 12.13 12.43
C TRP A 104 -4.78 11.17 12.67
N ASP A 105 -4.55 10.02 13.30
CA ASP A 105 -5.62 9.08 13.64
C ASP A 105 -6.65 9.71 14.60
N GLU A 106 -6.19 10.47 15.59
CA GLU A 106 -7.06 11.26 16.48
C GLU A 106 -7.90 12.27 15.70
N LEU A 107 -7.27 13.06 14.82
CA LEU A 107 -7.95 14.07 14.00
C LEU A 107 -8.95 13.45 13.02
N ILE A 108 -8.61 12.31 12.42
CA ILE A 108 -9.50 11.56 11.52
C ILE A 108 -10.71 11.06 12.30
N THR A 109 -10.51 10.51 13.50
CA THR A 109 -11.59 10.03 14.36
C THR A 109 -12.54 11.16 14.76
N GLU A 110 -12.00 12.31 15.15
CA GLU A 110 -12.80 13.50 15.47
C GLU A 110 -13.62 13.97 14.27
N PHE A 111 -12.99 14.06 13.10
CA PHE A 111 -13.65 14.47 11.86
C PHE A 111 -14.79 13.52 11.47
N ASN A 112 -14.56 12.21 11.53
CA ASN A 112 -15.58 11.20 11.21
C ASN A 112 -16.77 11.26 12.19
N GLY A 113 -16.48 11.52 13.47
CA GLY A 113 -17.52 11.74 14.49
C GLY A 113 -18.40 12.96 14.20
N HIS A 114 -17.83 14.05 13.67
CA HIS A 114 -18.57 15.25 13.29
C HIS A 114 -19.37 15.11 11.99
N THR A 115 -18.93 14.24 11.07
CA THR A 115 -19.57 14.06 9.76
C THR A 115 -20.54 12.87 9.69
N GLY A 116 -20.67 12.10 10.79
CA GLY A 116 -21.65 11.01 10.92
C GLY A 116 -21.33 9.78 10.08
N THR A 117 -20.06 9.56 9.74
CA THR A 117 -19.56 8.40 8.97
C THR A 117 -19.02 7.25 9.85
N ALA A 118 -19.32 7.28 11.16
CA ALA A 118 -18.97 6.22 12.10
C ALA A 118 -19.94 5.02 12.03
#